data_AF-A0AAD7XIV3-F1
#
_entry.id   AF-A0AAD7XIV3-F1
#
_cell.length_a   1.000
_cell.length_b   1.000
_cell.length_c   1.000
_cell.angle_alpha   90.00
_cell.angle_beta   90.00
_cell.angle_gamma   90.00
#
_symmetry.space_group_name_H-M   'P 1'
#
loop_
_entity.id
_entity.type
_entity.pdbx_description
1 polymer ?
#
loop_
_entity_poly.entity_id
_entity_poly.type
_entity_poly.pdbx_seq_one_letter_code
_entity_poly.pdbx_strand_id
1 'polypeptide(L)'
;MVNFSPLSFLADPTFGYRLCTKRAVDDGGVSDINLSSLVSCVGGVGQRCVPSLLREFAAYFAVHCKLLPDDDGSRGIFVPNYGLAEHVVATCGENEGLVMSRRRPDLASLRYWGKPEMSDETFRARLDPDDGRQYLRTGDEAFVERGRLFICGRIKDSIIIGGENYYSDDVELAATEAMADAAARPGCIAAFALDSTDGENEYLCIVLEIRERVHTAERENLASKLKTRVAKTVGLRSDRVVFLRQETILRTTSRGKLRRRGAIRDAMVSGELQVVFD
;
A
#
# COMPACT_ATOMS: atom_id res chain seq x y z
N MET A 1 -21.83 -22.71 -31.72
CA MET A 1 -20.63 -23.10 -30.97
C MET A 1 -19.85 -21.82 -30.75
N VAL A 2 -20.03 -21.15 -29.61
CA VAL A 2 -19.40 -19.86 -29.32
C VAL A 2 -18.03 -20.18 -28.73
N ASN A 3 -16.97 -19.82 -29.44
CA ASN A 3 -15.59 -19.92 -28.97
C ASN A 3 -15.41 -18.92 -27.82
N PHE A 4 -15.52 -19.37 -26.58
CA PHE A 4 -15.12 -18.56 -25.43
C PHE A 4 -13.64 -18.81 -25.16
N SER A 5 -12.81 -17.79 -25.44
CA SER A 5 -11.40 -17.78 -25.01
C SER A 5 -11.36 -17.48 -23.50
N PRO A 6 -10.50 -18.11 -22.69
CA PRO A 6 -10.47 -17.94 -21.24
C PRO A 6 -10.11 -16.50 -20.87
N LEU A 7 -11.07 -15.76 -20.33
CA LEU A 7 -10.87 -14.37 -19.89
C LEU A 7 -10.01 -14.37 -18.62
N SER A 8 -8.86 -13.69 -18.69
CA SER A 8 -7.86 -13.65 -17.62
C SER A 8 -7.90 -12.30 -16.88
N PHE A 9 -7.62 -12.33 -15.58
CA PHE A 9 -7.56 -11.14 -14.71
C PHE A 9 -6.19 -11.09 -14.01
N LEU A 10 -5.66 -9.89 -13.81
CA LEU A 10 -4.39 -9.66 -13.12
C LEU A 10 -4.58 -8.63 -12.00
N ALA A 11 -4.02 -8.86 -10.82
CA ALA A 11 -4.10 -7.93 -9.70
C ALA A 11 -2.75 -7.87 -8.98
N ASP A 12 -2.13 -6.70 -8.94
CA ASP A 12 -0.79 -6.53 -8.35
C ASP A 12 -0.63 -5.12 -7.74
N PRO A 13 0.19 -4.95 -6.69
CA PRO A 13 0.80 -3.66 -6.42
C PRO A 13 1.36 -2.98 -7.68
N THR A 14 1.28 -1.64 -7.75
CA THR A 14 1.88 -0.88 -8.86
C THR A 14 3.38 -1.14 -9.08
N PHE A 15 4.13 -1.51 -8.03
CA PHE A 15 5.55 -1.86 -8.18
C PHE A 15 5.74 -3.20 -8.94
N GLY A 16 4.81 -4.15 -8.84
CA GLY A 16 4.88 -5.42 -9.54
C GLY A 16 4.78 -5.21 -11.05
N TYR A 17 3.83 -4.38 -11.49
CA TYR A 17 3.73 -3.94 -12.89
C TYR A 17 5.01 -3.26 -13.37
N ARG A 18 5.57 -2.33 -12.60
CA ARG A 18 6.84 -1.67 -12.94
C ARG A 18 8.00 -2.67 -13.08
N LEU A 19 8.12 -3.61 -12.14
CA LEU A 19 9.18 -4.62 -12.17
C LEU A 19 9.05 -5.53 -13.39
N CYS A 20 7.82 -5.91 -13.74
CA CYS A 20 7.51 -6.68 -14.93
C CYS A 20 7.95 -5.95 -16.20
N THR A 21 7.54 -4.68 -16.36
CA THR A 21 7.96 -3.85 -17.50
C THR A 21 9.48 -3.68 -17.56
N LYS A 22 10.12 -3.42 -16.41
CA LYS A 22 11.58 -3.26 -16.35
C LYS A 22 12.31 -4.54 -16.79
N ARG A 23 11.90 -5.70 -16.27
CA ARG A 23 12.52 -6.99 -16.66
C ARG A 23 12.28 -7.31 -18.13
N ALA A 24 11.06 -7.08 -18.63
CA ALA A 24 10.75 -7.26 -20.03
C ALA A 24 11.66 -6.44 -20.96
N VAL A 25 11.98 -5.21 -20.58
CA VAL A 25 12.94 -4.36 -21.30
C VAL A 25 14.37 -4.87 -21.14
N ASP A 26 14.80 -5.13 -19.91
CA ASP A 26 16.18 -5.50 -19.57
C ASP A 26 16.57 -6.87 -20.18
N ASP A 27 15.64 -7.80 -20.29
CA ASP A 27 15.85 -9.17 -20.83
C ASP A 27 15.77 -9.22 -22.37
N GLY A 28 15.67 -8.08 -23.06
CA GLY A 28 15.65 -7.99 -24.52
C GLY A 28 14.28 -8.16 -25.17
N GLY A 29 13.19 -8.02 -24.40
CA GLY A 29 11.81 -8.13 -24.85
C GLY A 29 11.11 -9.41 -24.41
N VAL A 30 9.78 -9.43 -24.51
CA VAL A 30 8.96 -10.64 -24.29
C VAL A 30 8.08 -10.85 -25.52
N SER A 31 8.48 -11.76 -26.40
CA SER A 31 7.76 -12.08 -27.64
C SER A 31 6.76 -13.23 -27.49
N ASP A 32 6.99 -14.10 -26.50
CA ASP A 32 6.30 -15.39 -26.40
C ASP A 32 5.05 -15.31 -25.52
N ILE A 33 4.79 -14.15 -24.92
CA ILE A 33 3.63 -13.90 -24.06
C ILE A 33 2.52 -13.26 -24.90
N ASN A 34 1.34 -13.88 -24.89
CA ASN A 34 0.12 -13.32 -25.47
C ASN A 34 -0.88 -12.94 -24.37
N LEU A 35 -1.17 -11.65 -24.24
CA LEU A 35 -2.09 -11.06 -23.28
C LEU A 35 -3.44 -10.67 -23.91
N SER A 36 -3.75 -11.12 -25.12
CA SER A 36 -5.02 -10.79 -25.80
C SER A 36 -6.26 -11.32 -25.08
N SER A 37 -6.10 -12.24 -24.14
CA SER A 37 -7.18 -12.77 -23.29
C SER A 37 -7.30 -12.06 -21.93
N LEU A 38 -6.40 -11.11 -21.63
CA LEU A 38 -6.45 -10.33 -20.39
C LEU A 38 -7.52 -9.24 -20.51
N VAL A 39 -8.54 -9.31 -19.66
CA VAL A 39 -9.71 -8.42 -19.74
C VAL A 39 -9.69 -7.31 -18.71
N SER A 40 -8.96 -7.47 -17.62
CA SER A 40 -8.83 -6.42 -16.61
C SER A 40 -7.61 -6.64 -15.73
N CYS A 41 -6.97 -5.52 -15.39
CA CYS A 41 -5.90 -5.40 -14.42
C CYS A 41 -6.39 -4.57 -13.22
N VAL A 42 -6.01 -4.96 -12.02
CA VAL A 42 -6.27 -4.18 -10.80
C VAL A 42 -4.95 -3.61 -10.31
N GLY A 43 -4.82 -2.28 -10.40
CA GLY A 43 -3.61 -1.57 -9.97
C GLY A 43 -3.76 -0.95 -8.58
N GLY A 44 -2.71 -1.01 -7.75
CA GLY A 44 -2.74 -0.43 -6.40
C GLY A 44 -3.19 -1.40 -5.31
N VAL A 45 -2.96 -2.70 -5.52
CA VAL A 45 -3.22 -3.71 -4.48
C VAL A 45 -2.17 -3.56 -3.37
N GLY A 46 -2.58 -3.09 -2.19
CA GLY A 46 -1.72 -2.91 -1.02
C GLY A 46 -0.81 -1.69 -1.01
N GLN A 47 -1.01 -0.75 -1.93
CA GLN A 47 -0.32 0.53 -1.97
C GLN A 47 -1.05 1.49 -2.90
N ARG A 48 -0.68 2.77 -2.89
CA ARG A 48 -1.21 3.77 -3.83
C ARG A 48 -1.04 3.31 -5.28
N CYS A 49 -2.12 3.43 -6.06
CA CYS A 49 -2.09 3.30 -7.50
C CYS A 49 -1.25 4.45 -8.11
N VAL A 50 -0.20 4.13 -8.87
CA VAL A 50 0.65 5.11 -9.57
C VAL A 50 0.34 5.10 -11.08
N PRO A 51 -0.47 6.05 -11.60
CA PRO A 51 -1.03 5.94 -12.95
C PRO A 51 -0.01 6.01 -14.09
N SER A 52 1.13 6.69 -13.91
CA SER A 52 2.20 6.71 -14.92
C SER A 52 2.78 5.32 -15.16
N LEU A 53 3.09 4.59 -14.09
CA LEU A 53 3.65 3.23 -14.18
C LEU A 53 2.68 2.22 -14.79
N LEU A 54 1.38 2.34 -14.48
CA LEU A 54 0.36 1.48 -15.10
C LEU A 54 0.21 1.79 -16.60
N ARG A 55 0.34 3.06 -17.00
CA ARG A 55 0.35 3.47 -18.41
C ARG A 55 1.59 2.97 -19.15
N GLU A 56 2.76 3.04 -18.53
CA GLU A 56 4.01 2.48 -19.07
C GLU A 56 3.89 0.97 -19.30
N PHE A 57 3.35 0.24 -18.32
CA PHE A 57 3.05 -1.19 -18.48
C PHE A 57 2.10 -1.43 -19.65
N ALA A 58 0.95 -0.75 -19.67
CA ALA A 58 -0.05 -0.94 -20.71
C ALA A 58 0.52 -0.66 -22.11
N ALA A 59 1.25 0.45 -22.27
CA ALA A 59 1.85 0.84 -23.54
C ALA A 59 2.87 -0.18 -24.05
N TYR A 60 3.75 -0.67 -23.17
CA TYR A 60 4.76 -1.66 -23.55
C TYR A 60 4.11 -2.99 -23.99
N PHE A 61 3.23 -3.55 -23.16
CA PHE A 61 2.63 -4.86 -23.42
C PHE A 61 1.56 -4.83 -24.52
N ALA A 62 0.98 -3.67 -24.84
CA ALA A 62 0.12 -3.52 -26.02
C ALA A 62 0.91 -3.74 -27.32
N VAL A 63 2.12 -3.19 -27.41
CA VAL A 63 2.98 -3.33 -28.59
C VAL A 63 3.56 -4.74 -28.69
N HIS A 64 4.03 -5.30 -27.58
CA HIS A 64 4.84 -6.53 -27.61
C HIS A 64 4.08 -7.81 -27.34
N CYS A 65 2.94 -7.75 -26.63
CA CYS A 65 2.25 -8.94 -26.12
C CYS A 65 0.74 -8.94 -26.42
N LYS A 66 0.28 -8.14 -27.38
CA LYS A 66 -1.14 -8.07 -27.80
C LYS A 66 -2.11 -7.75 -26.67
N LEU A 67 -1.67 -7.00 -25.65
CA LEU A 67 -2.55 -6.47 -24.62
C LEU A 67 -3.56 -5.52 -25.29
N LEU A 68 -4.83 -5.85 -25.23
CA LEU A 68 -5.86 -5.04 -25.89
C LEU A 68 -6.16 -3.79 -25.04
N PRO A 69 -6.23 -2.59 -25.66
CA PRO A 69 -6.85 -1.44 -25.01
C PRO A 69 -8.35 -1.69 -24.87
N ASP A 70 -8.97 -1.10 -23.84
CA ASP A 70 -10.40 -1.24 -23.58
C ASP A 70 -11.24 -0.71 -24.76
N ASP A 71 -12.36 -1.38 -25.05
CA ASP A 71 -13.16 -1.21 -26.28
C ASP A 71 -13.74 0.22 -26.48
N ASP A 72 -13.81 1.04 -25.42
CA ASP A 72 -14.42 2.39 -25.47
C ASP A 72 -13.44 3.55 -25.15
N GLY A 73 -12.16 3.25 -24.89
CA GLY A 73 -11.14 4.24 -24.56
C GLY A 73 -11.39 5.07 -23.29
N SER A 74 -12.42 4.76 -22.50
CA SER A 74 -12.86 5.59 -21.37
C SER A 74 -12.32 5.11 -20.02
N ARG A 75 -11.95 3.83 -19.93
CA ARG A 75 -11.33 3.19 -18.77
C ARG A 75 -10.14 2.42 -19.33
N GLY A 76 -8.93 2.61 -18.81
CA GLY A 76 -7.85 1.71 -19.21
C GLY A 76 -8.15 0.29 -18.72
N ILE A 77 -7.45 -0.72 -19.27
CA ILE A 77 -7.48 -2.10 -18.73
C ILE A 77 -7.25 -2.15 -17.21
N PHE A 78 -6.60 -1.11 -16.66
CA PHE A 78 -6.41 -0.91 -15.24
C PHE A 78 -7.62 -0.27 -14.55
N VAL A 79 -8.21 -1.03 -13.63
CA VAL A 79 -9.08 -0.52 -12.58
C VAL A 79 -8.20 -0.11 -11.39
N PRO A 80 -8.23 1.16 -10.95
CA PRO A 80 -7.53 1.56 -9.74
C PRO A 80 -8.22 0.92 -8.54
N ASN A 81 -7.42 0.26 -7.70
CA ASN A 81 -7.80 -0.19 -6.39
C ASN A 81 -7.01 0.62 -5.36
N TYR A 82 -7.72 1.17 -4.40
CA TYR A 82 -7.14 1.77 -3.21
C TYR A 82 -7.55 0.86 -2.04
N GLY A 83 -6.58 0.23 -1.37
CA GLY A 83 -6.84 -0.71 -0.28
C GLY A 83 -5.71 -1.73 -0.05
N LEU A 84 -5.67 -2.32 1.15
CA LEU A 84 -4.62 -3.28 1.54
C LEU A 84 -4.65 -4.54 0.65
N ALA A 85 -3.47 -5.10 0.35
CA ALA A 85 -3.28 -6.29 -0.50
C ALA A 85 -3.99 -7.56 0.01
N GLU A 86 -4.57 -7.52 1.21
CA GLU A 86 -5.30 -8.63 1.84
C GLU A 86 -6.81 -8.60 1.56
N HIS A 87 -7.33 -7.57 0.90
CA HIS A 87 -8.75 -7.46 0.55
C HIS A 87 -9.08 -7.68 -0.93
N VAL A 88 -8.06 -7.78 -1.79
CA VAL A 88 -8.24 -8.07 -3.22
C VAL A 88 -7.91 -9.54 -3.46
N VAL A 89 -8.95 -10.34 -3.68
CA VAL A 89 -8.84 -11.70 -4.21
C VAL A 89 -9.44 -11.68 -5.60
N ALA A 90 -8.59 -11.76 -6.61
CA ALA A 90 -9.02 -12.05 -7.97
C ALA A 90 -8.97 -13.56 -8.19
N THR A 91 -10.05 -14.15 -8.70
CA THR A 91 -10.10 -15.58 -9.06
C THR A 91 -10.41 -15.69 -10.55
N CYS A 92 -9.66 -16.51 -11.29
CA CYS A 92 -9.96 -16.85 -12.68
C CYS A 92 -10.40 -18.32 -12.79
N GLY A 93 -11.30 -18.63 -13.72
CA GLY A 93 -11.81 -19.98 -13.98
C GLY A 93 -12.77 -20.02 -15.18
N GLU A 94 -12.97 -21.21 -15.75
CA GLU A 94 -13.97 -21.45 -16.80
C GLU A 94 -15.38 -21.45 -16.18
N ASN A 95 -16.29 -20.66 -16.75
CA ASN A 95 -17.58 -20.39 -16.14
C ASN A 95 -18.69 -21.20 -16.80
N GLU A 96 -18.91 -22.44 -16.35
CA GLU A 96 -20.17 -23.15 -16.56
C GLU A 96 -20.88 -23.34 -15.21
N GLY A 97 -21.98 -22.61 -15.01
CA GLY A 97 -22.95 -22.88 -13.94
C GLY A 97 -22.58 -22.38 -12.52
N LEU A 98 -21.51 -21.61 -12.34
CA LEU A 98 -21.18 -21.04 -11.02
C LEU A 98 -22.07 -19.84 -10.69
N VAL A 99 -22.86 -19.97 -9.62
CA VAL A 99 -23.55 -18.84 -8.99
C VAL A 99 -22.62 -18.21 -7.97
N MET A 100 -22.25 -16.94 -8.16
CA MET A 100 -21.52 -16.17 -7.16
C MET A 100 -22.36 -16.06 -5.88
N SER A 101 -22.03 -16.85 -4.87
CA SER A 101 -22.70 -16.77 -3.56
C SER A 101 -22.03 -15.68 -2.72
N ARG A 102 -22.73 -14.59 -2.47
CA ARG A 102 -22.31 -13.60 -1.48
C ARG A 102 -22.59 -14.15 -0.08
N ARG A 103 -21.57 -14.72 0.58
CA ARG A 103 -21.66 -15.06 2.00
C ARG A 103 -21.27 -13.85 2.83
N ARG A 104 -22.18 -13.38 3.67
CA ARG A 104 -21.87 -12.39 4.70
C ARG A 104 -21.47 -13.16 5.97
N PRO A 105 -20.37 -12.79 6.65
CA PRO A 105 -20.09 -13.32 7.97
C PRO A 105 -21.28 -13.04 8.89
N ASP A 106 -21.67 -14.04 9.68
CA ASP A 106 -22.60 -13.79 10.79
C ASP A 106 -21.83 -13.01 11.87
N LEU A 107 -22.03 -11.69 11.90
CA LEU A 107 -21.37 -10.80 12.87
C LEU A 107 -21.66 -11.22 14.31
N ALA A 108 -22.81 -11.83 14.60
CA ALA A 108 -23.15 -12.30 15.95
C ALA A 108 -22.23 -13.45 16.40
N SER A 109 -21.74 -14.26 15.45
CA SER A 109 -20.84 -15.39 15.70
C SER A 109 -19.37 -15.00 15.85
N LEU A 110 -18.97 -13.85 15.28
CA LEU A 110 -17.58 -13.39 15.29
C LEU A 110 -17.15 -12.92 16.68
N ARG A 111 -15.96 -13.35 17.09
CA ARG A 111 -15.33 -12.96 18.34
C ARG A 111 -13.82 -13.14 18.26
N TYR A 112 -13.10 -12.29 18.97
CA TYR A 112 -11.72 -12.58 19.34
C TYR A 112 -11.71 -13.60 20.47
N TRP A 113 -10.99 -14.69 20.26
CA TRP A 113 -10.84 -15.73 21.27
C TRP A 113 -10.22 -15.17 22.55
N GLY A 114 -10.87 -15.39 23.69
CA GLY A 114 -10.41 -14.91 24.99
C GLY A 114 -10.46 -13.39 25.19
N LYS A 115 -11.11 -12.63 24.30
CA LYS A 115 -11.18 -11.15 24.37
C LYS A 115 -12.61 -10.64 24.16
N PRO A 116 -13.51 -10.80 25.14
CA PRO A 116 -14.93 -10.44 25.01
C PRO A 116 -15.13 -8.94 24.75
N GLU A 117 -14.47 -8.07 25.52
CA GLU A 117 -14.59 -6.61 25.39
C GLU A 117 -14.19 -6.11 23.99
N MET A 118 -13.04 -6.58 23.49
CA MET A 118 -12.57 -6.26 22.14
C MET A 118 -13.51 -6.81 21.06
N SER A 119 -14.20 -7.92 21.33
CA SER A 119 -15.18 -8.50 20.42
C SER A 119 -16.44 -7.65 20.35
N ASP A 120 -16.94 -7.18 21.49
CA ASP A 120 -18.08 -6.25 21.55
C ASP A 120 -17.77 -4.96 20.79
N GLU A 121 -16.62 -4.35 21.08
CA GLU A 121 -16.22 -3.11 20.44
C GLU A 121 -16.09 -3.25 18.92
N THR A 122 -15.54 -4.38 18.45
CA THR A 122 -15.22 -4.57 17.02
C THR A 122 -16.41 -5.07 16.21
N PHE A 123 -17.15 -6.06 16.70
CA PHE A 123 -18.17 -6.79 15.91
C PHE A 123 -19.60 -6.29 16.15
N ARG A 124 -19.84 -5.49 17.20
CA ARG A 124 -21.19 -5.09 17.65
C ARG A 124 -21.38 -3.58 17.73
N ALA A 125 -20.65 -2.82 16.91
CA ALA A 125 -20.79 -1.37 16.86
C ALA A 125 -22.19 -0.97 16.37
N ARG A 126 -22.73 0.14 16.89
CA ARG A 126 -24.05 0.69 16.51
C ARG A 126 -23.86 2.10 15.98
N LEU A 127 -24.47 2.41 14.84
CA LEU A 127 -24.49 3.76 14.28
C LEU A 127 -25.70 4.54 14.76
N ASP A 128 -26.85 3.87 14.79
CA ASP A 128 -28.11 4.36 15.33
C ASP A 128 -28.54 3.40 16.47
N PRO A 129 -28.75 3.87 17.70
CA PRO A 129 -29.23 3.04 18.80
C PRO A 129 -30.59 2.38 18.50
N ASP A 130 -31.43 3.02 17.67
CA ASP A 130 -32.84 2.67 17.49
C ASP A 130 -33.10 1.73 16.31
N ASP A 131 -32.14 1.56 15.39
CA ASP A 131 -32.30 0.72 14.20
C ASP A 131 -32.06 -0.78 14.43
N GLY A 132 -31.54 -1.13 15.62
CA GLY A 132 -31.23 -2.51 16.03
C GLY A 132 -30.09 -3.17 15.25
N ARG A 133 -29.36 -2.44 14.39
CA ARG A 133 -28.30 -2.98 13.54
C ARG A 133 -26.95 -2.95 14.23
N GLN A 134 -26.11 -3.92 13.85
CA GLN A 134 -24.73 -4.03 14.29
C GLN A 134 -23.79 -3.96 13.10
N TYR A 135 -22.64 -3.35 13.31
CA TYR A 135 -21.64 -3.07 12.31
C TYR A 135 -20.27 -3.57 12.77
N LEU A 136 -19.47 -4.03 11.81
CA LEU A 136 -18.06 -4.33 11.99
C LEU A 136 -17.25 -3.04 11.89
N ARG A 137 -16.47 -2.74 12.93
CA ARG A 137 -15.39 -1.75 12.84
C ARG A 137 -14.19 -2.38 12.13
N THR A 138 -14.05 -2.10 10.84
CA THR A 138 -12.94 -2.64 10.03
C THR A 138 -11.59 -2.04 10.44
N GLY A 139 -11.60 -0.83 10.99
CA GLY A 139 -10.39 -0.05 11.27
C GLY A 139 -9.80 0.62 10.02
N ASP A 140 -10.50 0.52 8.89
CA ASP A 140 -10.12 1.15 7.63
C ASP A 140 -10.82 2.49 7.48
N GLU A 141 -10.12 3.48 6.94
CA GLU A 141 -10.63 4.80 6.62
C GLU A 141 -11.09 4.83 5.16
N ALA A 142 -12.25 5.40 4.89
CA ALA A 142 -12.83 5.45 3.56
C ALA A 142 -13.82 6.60 3.38
N PHE A 143 -14.01 7.02 2.14
CA PHE A 143 -15.09 7.94 1.75
C PHE A 143 -15.93 7.36 0.61
N VAL A 144 -17.15 7.88 0.44
CA VAL A 144 -18.03 7.54 -0.68
C VAL A 144 -18.13 8.73 -1.62
N GLU A 145 -17.79 8.52 -2.89
CA GLU A 145 -17.95 9.52 -3.94
C GLU A 145 -18.61 8.89 -5.16
N ARG A 146 -19.64 9.56 -5.71
CA ARG A 146 -20.37 9.09 -6.92
C ARG A 146 -20.85 7.63 -6.82
N GLY A 147 -21.33 7.24 -5.63
CA GLY A 147 -21.85 5.89 -5.36
C GLY A 147 -20.78 4.79 -5.25
N ARG A 148 -19.49 5.15 -5.13
CA ARG A 148 -18.38 4.21 -4.97
C ARG A 148 -17.65 4.47 -3.65
N LEU A 149 -17.23 3.39 -2.99
CA LEU A 149 -16.43 3.44 -1.76
C LEU A 149 -14.94 3.46 -2.12
N PHE A 150 -14.20 4.40 -1.55
CA PHE A 150 -12.75 4.56 -1.71
C PHE A 150 -12.08 4.36 -0.36
N ILE A 151 -11.23 3.34 -0.23
CA ILE A 151 -10.47 3.09 1.00
C ILE A 151 -9.17 3.91 0.96
N CYS A 152 -8.96 4.75 1.96
CA CYS A 152 -7.83 5.67 2.06
C CYS A 152 -6.65 5.10 2.86
N GLY A 153 -6.92 4.23 3.84
CA GLY A 153 -5.88 3.69 4.71
C GLY A 153 -6.46 3.01 5.94
N ARG A 154 -5.64 2.90 7.00
CA ARG A 154 -6.11 2.45 8.32
C ARG A 154 -6.12 3.62 9.29
N ILE A 155 -7.19 3.68 10.10
CA ILE A 155 -7.36 4.68 11.16
C ILE A 155 -6.18 4.65 12.14
N LYS A 156 -5.61 3.48 12.41
CA LYS A 156 -4.46 3.34 13.33
C LYS A 156 -3.12 3.73 12.72
N ASP A 157 -3.07 3.92 11.41
CA ASP A 157 -1.86 4.24 10.67
C ASP A 157 -1.84 5.72 10.22
N SER A 158 -2.89 6.50 10.48
CA SER A 158 -2.89 7.94 10.21
C SER A 158 -1.89 8.66 11.12
N ILE A 159 -1.07 9.53 10.54
CA ILE A 159 -0.17 10.41 11.26
C ILE A 159 -0.94 11.70 11.56
N ILE A 160 -1.14 12.01 12.83
CA ILE A 160 -1.83 13.23 13.26
C ILE A 160 -0.76 14.18 13.79
N ILE A 161 -0.63 15.36 13.18
CA ILE A 161 0.32 16.40 13.62
C ILE A 161 -0.37 17.74 13.46
N GLY A 162 -0.40 18.55 14.53
CA GLY A 162 -0.98 19.90 14.50
C GLY A 162 -2.49 19.92 14.18
N GLY A 163 -3.21 18.84 14.48
CA GLY A 163 -4.65 18.71 14.19
C GLY A 163 -4.98 18.30 12.75
N GLU A 164 -3.97 18.07 11.91
CA GLU A 164 -4.12 17.63 10.52
C GLU A 164 -3.79 16.14 10.37
N ASN A 165 -4.52 15.44 9.51
CA ASN A 165 -4.32 14.02 9.21
C ASN A 165 -3.43 13.85 7.98
N TYR A 166 -2.35 13.08 8.14
CA TYR A 166 -1.43 12.72 7.07
C TYR A 166 -1.40 11.20 6.89
N TYR A 167 -1.54 10.75 5.65
CA TYR A 167 -1.42 9.33 5.32
C TYR A 167 0.05 8.93 5.30
N SER A 168 0.44 8.05 6.21
CA SER A 168 1.79 7.48 6.27
C SER A 168 2.22 6.83 4.95
N ASP A 169 1.27 6.22 4.21
CA ASP A 169 1.52 5.64 2.88
C ASP A 169 2.02 6.69 1.88
N ASP A 170 1.46 7.91 1.93
CA ASP A 170 1.90 9.00 1.05
C ASP A 170 3.27 9.55 1.47
N VAL A 171 3.56 9.60 2.77
CA VAL A 171 4.89 9.97 3.28
C VAL A 171 5.94 8.94 2.85
N GLU A 172 5.66 7.66 3.04
CA GLU A 172 6.54 6.55 2.67
C GLU A 172 6.76 6.48 1.16
N LEU A 173 5.73 6.78 0.36
CA LEU A 173 5.85 6.88 -1.09
C LEU A 173 6.75 8.05 -1.49
N ALA A 174 6.51 9.25 -0.94
CA ALA A 174 7.33 10.42 -1.20
C ALA A 174 8.80 10.17 -0.83
N ALA A 175 9.03 9.49 0.30
CA ALA A 175 10.36 9.07 0.72
C ALA A 175 10.98 8.05 -0.25
N THR A 176 10.20 7.05 -0.70
CA THR A 176 10.65 6.07 -1.70
C THR A 176 11.07 6.74 -3.01
N GLU A 177 10.29 7.71 -3.49
CA GLU A 177 10.59 8.43 -4.73
C GLU A 177 11.85 9.30 -4.62
N ALA A 178 12.12 9.90 -3.46
CA ALA A 178 13.35 10.64 -3.20
C ALA A 178 14.60 9.75 -3.27
N MET A 179 14.43 8.44 -3.10
CA MET A 179 15.49 7.44 -3.05
C MET A 179 15.69 6.69 -4.36
N ALA A 180 14.98 7.03 -5.44
CA ALA A 180 15.06 6.31 -6.70
C ALA A 180 16.49 6.18 -7.26
N ASP A 181 17.34 7.17 -6.95
CA ASP A 181 18.75 7.23 -7.38
C ASP A 181 19.75 6.76 -6.30
N ALA A 182 19.28 6.44 -5.09
CA ALA A 182 20.12 6.08 -3.97
C ALA A 182 20.22 4.55 -3.81
N ALA A 183 21.31 4.07 -3.21
CA ALA A 183 21.53 2.67 -2.86
C ALA A 183 20.55 2.11 -1.79
N ALA A 184 19.40 2.75 -1.56
CA ALA A 184 18.38 2.34 -0.61
C ALA A 184 17.51 1.21 -1.17
N ARG A 185 16.93 0.39 -0.28
CA ARG A 185 16.10 -0.75 -0.67
C ARG A 185 14.62 -0.32 -0.64
N PRO A 186 13.88 -0.39 -1.77
CA PRO A 186 12.46 -0.08 -1.77
C PRO A 186 11.68 -0.96 -0.79
N GLY A 187 10.73 -0.37 -0.05
CA GLY A 187 9.80 -1.09 0.81
C GLY A 187 10.29 -1.41 2.23
N CYS A 188 11.32 -0.71 2.73
CA CYS A 188 11.74 -0.73 4.13
C CYS A 188 11.74 0.69 4.71
N ILE A 189 10.58 1.36 4.68
CA ILE A 189 10.37 2.71 5.21
C ILE A 189 9.14 2.67 6.10
N ALA A 190 9.17 3.36 7.24
CA ALA A 190 7.99 3.64 8.04
C ALA A 190 7.96 5.13 8.41
N ALA A 191 6.76 5.71 8.42
CA ALA A 191 6.52 7.07 8.88
C ALA A 191 5.50 7.07 10.02
N PHE A 192 5.76 7.84 11.08
CA PHE A 192 4.89 7.98 12.24
C PHE A 192 5.16 9.27 13.00
N ALA A 193 4.20 9.69 13.82
CA ALA A 193 4.36 10.79 14.77
C ALA A 193 5.13 10.34 16.01
N LEU A 194 6.03 11.20 16.48
CA LEU A 194 6.70 11.10 17.78
C LEU A 194 6.45 12.36 18.60
N ASP A 195 6.40 12.21 19.92
CA ASP A 195 6.31 13.34 20.85
C ASP A 195 7.65 14.06 20.92
N SER A 196 7.62 15.40 20.91
CA SER A 196 8.77 16.25 21.21
C SER A 196 9.28 16.00 22.64
N THR A 197 10.51 16.42 22.93
CA THR A 197 11.11 16.21 24.26
C THR A 197 10.37 16.91 25.40
N ASP A 198 9.62 17.97 25.08
CA ASP A 198 8.73 18.68 26.02
C ASP A 198 7.33 18.05 26.11
N GLY A 199 6.99 17.10 25.23
CA GLY A 199 5.67 16.46 25.15
C GLY A 199 4.54 17.38 24.69
N GLU A 200 4.85 18.61 24.25
CA GLU A 200 3.83 19.59 23.87
C GLU A 200 3.44 19.48 22.39
N ASN A 201 4.30 18.91 21.55
CA ASN A 201 4.09 18.81 20.12
C ASN A 201 4.40 17.40 19.61
N GLU A 202 3.78 17.05 18.49
CA GLU A 202 4.13 15.87 17.72
C GLU A 202 4.93 16.29 16.48
N TYR A 203 5.88 15.47 16.07
CA TYR A 203 6.69 15.70 14.88
C TYR A 203 6.78 14.45 14.02
N LEU A 204 7.02 14.66 12.72
CA LEU A 204 7.12 13.56 11.77
C LEU A 204 8.50 12.91 11.85
N CYS A 205 8.51 11.62 12.19
CA CYS A 205 9.67 10.75 12.11
C CYS A 205 9.55 9.81 10.91
N ILE A 206 10.62 9.72 10.12
CA ILE A 206 10.76 8.75 9.04
C ILE A 206 11.92 7.84 9.37
N VAL A 207 11.68 6.53 9.40
CA VAL A 207 12.74 5.53 9.56
C VAL A 207 12.87 4.71 8.29
N LEU A 208 14.09 4.42 7.87
CA LEU A 208 14.34 3.66 6.64
C LEU A 208 15.61 2.80 6.70
N GLU A 209 15.60 1.65 6.05
CA GLU A 209 16.80 0.83 5.89
C GLU A 209 17.67 1.29 4.71
N ILE A 210 18.98 1.39 4.94
CA ILE A 210 19.97 1.66 3.88
C ILE A 210 20.99 0.52 3.75
N ARG A 211 21.65 0.43 2.59
CA ARG A 211 22.79 -0.48 2.40
C ARG A 211 23.97 -0.02 3.25
N GLU A 212 24.73 -0.98 3.80
CA GLU A 212 25.86 -0.71 4.71
C GLU A 212 26.95 0.20 4.12
N ARG A 213 27.09 0.24 2.78
CA ARG A 213 28.17 0.97 2.08
C ARG A 213 27.91 2.47 1.89
N VAL A 214 26.80 3.02 2.37
CA VAL A 214 26.51 4.46 2.24
C VAL A 214 27.33 5.26 3.26
N HIS A 215 28.20 6.16 2.81
CA HIS A 215 29.05 7.00 3.68
C HIS A 215 28.27 8.12 4.38
N THR A 216 28.78 8.67 5.48
CA THR A 216 28.08 9.69 6.30
C THR A 216 27.60 10.90 5.50
N ALA A 217 28.44 11.48 4.64
CA ALA A 217 28.07 12.63 3.80
C ALA A 217 26.93 12.30 2.81
N GLU A 218 26.85 11.06 2.34
CA GLU A 218 25.74 10.60 1.49
C GLU A 218 24.45 10.47 2.29
N ARG A 219 24.53 10.09 3.58
CA ARG A 219 23.36 9.98 4.49
C ARG A 219 22.77 11.35 4.80
N GLU A 220 23.59 12.36 5.08
CA GLU A 220 23.14 13.75 5.30
C GLU A 220 22.45 14.36 4.08
N ASN A 221 23.05 14.17 2.90
CA ASN A 221 22.47 14.61 1.64
C ASN A 221 21.13 13.91 1.38
N LEU A 222 21.09 12.59 1.62
CA LEU A 222 19.87 11.81 1.47
C LEU A 222 18.77 12.25 2.46
N ALA A 223 19.10 12.51 3.72
CA ALA A 223 18.15 13.02 4.71
C ALA A 223 17.55 14.36 4.27
N SER A 224 18.38 15.26 3.76
CA SER A 224 17.95 16.57 3.25
C SER A 224 17.03 16.45 2.03
N LYS A 225 17.36 15.54 1.10
CA LYS A 225 16.51 15.22 -0.06
C LYS A 225 15.16 14.63 0.36
N LEU A 226 15.17 13.70 1.32
CA LEU A 226 13.96 13.09 1.88
C LEU A 226 13.04 14.15 2.50
N LYS A 227 13.58 14.97 3.41
CA LYS A 227 12.84 16.08 4.06
C LYS A 227 12.20 17.00 3.02
N THR A 228 12.96 17.39 1.99
CA THR A 228 12.48 18.29 0.93
C THR A 228 11.37 17.65 0.09
N ARG A 229 11.54 16.39 -0.34
CA ARG A 229 10.55 15.69 -1.17
C ARG A 229 9.26 15.44 -0.41
N VAL A 230 9.35 14.96 0.83
CA VAL A 230 8.20 14.73 1.70
C VAL A 230 7.44 16.03 1.93
N ALA A 231 8.12 17.10 2.34
CA ALA A 231 7.46 18.40 2.53
C ALA A 231 6.76 18.91 1.26
N LYS A 232 7.37 18.73 0.09
CA LYS A 232 6.77 19.14 -1.20
C LYS A 232 5.56 18.28 -1.58
N THR A 233 5.58 16.99 -1.28
CA THR A 233 4.53 16.05 -1.71
C THR A 233 3.34 16.00 -0.77
N VAL A 234 3.59 15.97 0.55
CA VAL A 234 2.53 15.81 1.56
C VAL A 234 2.23 17.08 2.35
N GLY A 235 3.00 18.17 2.14
CA GLY A 235 2.80 19.43 2.86
C GLY A 235 3.28 19.42 4.31
N LEU A 236 3.94 18.34 4.75
CA LEU A 236 4.44 18.14 6.12
C LEU A 236 5.95 17.99 6.12
N ARG A 237 6.64 18.79 6.95
CA ARG A 237 8.08 18.66 7.14
C ARG A 237 8.38 17.47 8.03
N SER A 238 9.39 16.68 7.68
CA SER A 238 9.94 15.69 8.60
C SER A 238 11.07 16.29 9.43
N ASP A 239 10.91 16.26 10.73
CA ASP A 239 11.88 16.80 11.68
C ASP A 239 13.04 15.82 11.88
N ARG A 240 12.75 14.51 11.83
CA ARG A 240 13.72 13.45 12.08
C ARG A 240 13.71 12.38 10.99
N VAL A 241 14.88 12.01 10.49
CA VAL A 241 15.07 10.96 9.47
C VAL A 241 16.13 9.99 9.96
N VAL A 242 15.71 8.79 10.32
CA VAL A 242 16.56 7.78 10.94
C VAL A 242 16.89 6.70 9.92
N PHE A 243 18.18 6.46 9.73
CA PHE A 243 18.65 5.37 8.90
C PHE A 243 18.98 4.17 9.76
N LEU A 244 18.46 3.01 9.36
CA LEU A 244 18.60 1.75 10.04
C LEU A 244 19.51 0.82 9.27
N ARG A 245 20.17 -0.08 10.00
CA ARG A 245 20.84 -1.25 9.41
C ARG A 245 19.82 -2.10 8.66
N GLN A 246 20.26 -2.80 7.61
CA GLN A 246 19.42 -3.78 6.92
C GLN A 246 18.86 -4.82 7.87
N GLU A 247 17.64 -5.28 7.59
CA GLU A 247 16.93 -6.33 8.34
C GLU A 247 16.48 -5.91 9.76
N THR A 248 16.58 -4.61 10.08
CA THR A 248 16.05 -4.04 11.33
C THR A 248 14.52 -3.97 11.31
N ILE A 249 13.95 -3.54 10.18
CA ILE A 249 12.50 -3.47 10.00
C ILE A 249 12.02 -4.87 9.62
N LEU A 250 11.71 -5.66 10.65
CA LEU A 250 11.20 -7.02 10.46
C LEU A 250 9.86 -6.98 9.69
N ARG A 251 9.81 -7.70 8.56
CA ARG A 251 8.57 -7.95 7.81
C ARG A 251 7.75 -9.03 8.53
N THR A 252 6.44 -8.90 8.53
CA THR A 252 5.54 -9.96 9.02
C THR A 252 5.60 -11.18 8.10
N THR A 253 5.54 -12.35 8.72
CA THR A 253 5.94 -13.67 8.21
C THR A 253 5.11 -14.24 7.06
N SER A 254 4.14 -13.51 6.50
CA SER A 254 3.26 -14.09 5.47
C SER A 254 3.20 -13.39 4.11
N ARG A 255 3.85 -12.22 3.89
CA ARG A 255 3.85 -11.57 2.54
C ARG A 255 4.78 -10.37 2.37
N GLY A 256 5.78 -10.21 3.23
CA GLY A 256 6.70 -9.07 3.13
C GLY A 256 6.10 -7.73 3.55
N LYS A 257 4.93 -7.71 4.18
CA LYS A 257 4.35 -6.50 4.79
C LYS A 257 5.20 -6.08 5.97
N LEU A 258 5.55 -4.80 6.07
CA LEU A 258 6.17 -4.23 7.26
C LEU A 258 5.43 -4.69 8.53
N ARG A 259 6.14 -4.91 9.65
CA ARG A 259 5.49 -4.96 10.97
C ARG A 259 4.62 -3.70 11.13
N ARG A 260 3.47 -3.87 11.80
CA ARG A 260 2.49 -2.79 12.05
C ARG A 260 3.24 -1.55 12.52
N ARG A 261 2.99 -0.39 11.90
CA ARG A 261 3.72 0.87 12.13
C ARG A 261 3.90 1.20 13.61
N GLY A 262 2.87 0.95 14.42
CA GLY A 262 2.94 1.08 15.88
C GLY A 262 4.11 0.31 16.53
N ALA A 263 4.37 -0.94 16.12
CA ALA A 263 5.50 -1.71 16.66
C ALA A 263 6.88 -1.14 16.30
N ILE A 264 6.99 -0.46 15.14
CA ILE A 264 8.24 0.19 14.72
C ILE A 264 8.40 1.50 15.47
N ARG A 265 7.30 2.26 15.65
CA ARG A 265 7.28 3.44 16.52
C ARG A 265 7.71 3.09 17.95
N ASP A 266 7.13 2.05 18.52
CA ASP A 266 7.44 1.61 19.88
C ASP A 266 8.91 1.20 19.99
N ALA A 267 9.44 0.43 19.03
CA ALA A 267 10.84 0.05 18.98
C ALA A 267 11.79 1.26 18.76
N MET A 268 11.36 2.29 18.02
CA MET A 268 12.10 3.54 17.87
C MET A 268 12.18 4.29 19.20
N VAL A 269 11.06 4.37 19.92
CA VAL A 269 10.98 5.04 21.24
C VAL A 269 11.78 4.27 22.30
N SER A 270 11.74 2.94 22.29
CA SER A 270 12.47 2.09 23.25
C SER A 270 13.96 1.91 22.92
N GLY A 271 14.41 2.39 21.75
CA GLY A 271 15.81 2.27 21.31
C GLY A 271 16.21 0.85 20.86
N GLU A 272 15.24 0.02 20.48
CA GLU A 272 15.47 -1.35 20.01
C GLU A 272 15.88 -1.43 18.53
N LEU A 273 15.75 -0.33 17.78
CA LEU A 273 16.14 -0.28 16.38
C LEU A 273 17.67 -0.14 16.22
N GLN A 274 18.24 -0.86 15.24
CA GLN A 274 19.67 -0.77 14.91
C GLN A 274 19.95 0.47 14.05
N VAL A 275 20.03 1.63 14.71
CA VAL A 275 20.29 2.93 14.07
C VAL A 275 21.74 3.02 13.58
N VAL A 276 21.93 3.48 12.34
CA VAL A 276 23.24 3.77 11.73
C VAL A 276 23.48 5.26 11.46
N PHE A 277 22.43 6.07 11.43
CA PHE A 277 22.47 7.53 11.33
C PHE A 277 21.11 8.12 11.74
N ASP A 278 21.10 9.31 12.32
CA ASP A 278 19.92 10.04 12.79
C ASP A 278 20.10 11.55 12.52
#